data_AF-A0A1I7M2Q2-F1
#
_entry.id   AF-A0A1I7M2Q2-F1
#
_cell.length_a   1.000
_cell.length_b   1.000
_cell.length_c   1.000
_cell.angle_alpha   90.00
_cell.angle_beta   90.00
_cell.angle_gamma   90.00
#
_symmetry.space_group_name_H-M   'P 1'
#
loop_
_entity.id
_entity.type
_entity.pdbx_description
1 polymer ?
#
loop_
_entity_poly.entity_id
_entity_poly.type
_entity_poly.pdbx_seq_one_letter_code
_entity_poly.pdbx_strand_id
1 'polypeptide(L)'
;MVERFNGRVQREVLGITIYSHQDLKILLAGFNLAYNGRRQRALKGLSPEMVLRQRLKYKPALARATTKKADPTALDQALKVAARAKEVS
;
A
#
# COMPACT_ATOMS: atom_id res chain seq x y z
N MET A 1 11.80 -6.68 2.13
CA MET A 1 10.69 -5.72 1.92
C MET A 1 9.39 -6.40 1.55
N VAL A 2 9.40 -7.29 0.56
CA VAL A 2 8.22 -8.02 0.08
C VAL A 2 7.58 -8.85 1.19
N GLU A 3 8.36 -9.65 1.93
CA GLU A 3 7.82 -10.48 3.03
C GLU A 3 7.14 -9.65 4.13
N ARG A 4 7.72 -8.50 4.49
CA ARG A 4 7.13 -7.58 5.46
C ARG A 4 5.83 -6.98 4.95
N PHE A 5 5.76 -6.63 3.67
CA PHE A 5 4.53 -6.14 3.04
C PHE A 5 3.46 -7.23 3.04
N ASN A 6 3.80 -8.44 2.58
CA ASN A 6 2.86 -9.58 2.55
C ASN A 6 2.35 -9.92 3.95
N GLY A 7 3.23 -9.97 4.96
CA GLY A 7 2.84 -10.18 6.34
C GLY A 7 2.03 -9.03 6.96
N ARG A 8 2.00 -7.85 6.34
CA ARG A 8 1.11 -6.75 6.74
C ARG A 8 -0.23 -6.84 6.04
N VAL A 9 -0.25 -7.14 4.74
CA VAL A 9 -1.48 -7.42 3.98
C VAL A 9 -2.29 -8.54 4.65
N GLN A 10 -1.64 -9.65 5.02
CA GLN A 10 -2.31 -10.77 5.67
C GLN A 10 -2.96 -10.38 7.02
N ARG A 11 -2.30 -9.53 7.82
CA ARG A 11 -2.79 -9.16 9.15
C ARG A 11 -3.79 -8.00 9.15
N GLU A 12 -3.65 -7.06 8.22
CA GLU A 12 -4.37 -5.79 8.25
C GLU A 12 -5.44 -5.68 7.16
N VAL A 13 -5.28 -6.35 6.01
CA VAL A 13 -6.24 -6.30 4.90
C VAL A 13 -7.09 -7.56 4.85
N LEU A 14 -6.46 -8.75 4.88
CA LEU A 14 -7.20 -10.01 4.79
C LEU A 14 -8.02 -10.35 6.05
N GLY A 15 -7.83 -9.60 7.14
CA GLY A 15 -8.67 -9.68 8.33
C GLY A 15 -9.97 -8.87 8.24
N ILE A 16 -10.17 -8.08 7.16
CA ILE A 16 -11.40 -7.31 6.95
C ILE A 16 -12.40 -8.21 6.23
N THR A 17 -13.55 -8.47 6.85
CA THR A 17 -14.65 -9.22 6.24
C THR A 17 -15.26 -8.39 5.11
N ILE A 18 -15.10 -8.84 3.87
CA ILE A 18 -15.57 -8.15 2.67
C ILE A 18 -16.35 -9.12 1.78
N TYR A 19 -17.36 -8.60 1.09
CA TYR A 19 -18.29 -9.40 0.30
C TYR A 19 -17.95 -9.44 -1.21
N SER A 20 -16.96 -8.66 -1.68
CA SER A 20 -16.63 -8.60 -3.10
C SER A 20 -15.12 -8.55 -3.38
N HIS A 21 -14.74 -9.15 -4.52
CA HIS A 21 -13.38 -9.05 -5.04
C HIS A 21 -12.99 -7.61 -5.41
N GLN A 22 -13.97 -6.78 -5.80
CA GLN A 22 -13.74 -5.38 -6.10
C GLN A 22 -13.31 -4.60 -4.86
N ASP A 23 -13.98 -4.83 -3.73
CA ASP A 23 -13.61 -4.24 -2.44
C ASP A 23 -12.21 -4.67 -2.01
N LEU A 24 -11.83 -5.93 -2.24
CA LEU A 24 -10.47 -6.40 -1.99
C LEU A 24 -9.44 -5.61 -2.81
N LYS A 25 -9.71 -5.39 -4.11
CA LYS A 25 -8.81 -4.61 -4.97
C LYS A 25 -8.65 -3.17 -4.48
N ILE A 26 -9.76 -2.54 -4.06
CA ILE A 26 -9.76 -1.17 -3.53
C ILE A 26 -8.93 -1.11 -2.23
N LEU A 27 -9.16 -2.04 -1.31
CA LEU A 27 -8.39 -2.13 -0.06
C LEU A 27 -6.90 -2.33 -0.32
N LEU A 28 -6.51 -3.23 -1.21
CA LEU A 28 -5.11 -3.48 -1.55
C LEU A 28 -4.44 -2.24 -2.19
N ALA A 29 -5.16 -1.52 -3.05
CA ALA A 29 -4.65 -0.30 -3.67
C ALA A 29 -4.40 0.81 -2.63
N GLY A 30 -5.38 1.09 -1.77
CA GLY A 30 -5.24 2.08 -0.70
C GLY A 30 -4.20 1.67 0.35
N PHE A 31 -4.16 0.39 0.72
CA PHE A 31 -3.14 -0.15 1.61
C PHE A 31 -1.73 0.02 1.05
N ASN A 32 -1.52 -0.28 -0.23
CA ASN A 32 -0.24 -0.09 -0.89
C ASN A 32 0.20 1.38 -0.88
N LEU A 33 -0.73 2.32 -1.12
CA LEU A 33 -0.44 3.76 -1.04
C LEU A 33 -0.04 4.16 0.39
N ALA A 34 -0.83 3.78 1.39
CA ALA A 34 -0.55 4.09 2.79
C ALA A 34 0.76 3.47 3.28
N TYR A 35 1.02 2.20 2.96
CA TYR A 35 2.22 1.48 3.37
C TYR A 35 3.49 2.11 2.79
N ASN A 36 3.48 2.44 1.49
CA ASN A 36 4.64 3.00 0.81
C ASN A 36 4.93 4.45 1.20
N GLY A 37 3.89 5.22 1.56
CA GLY A 37 4.02 6.59 2.06
C GLY A 37 4.42 6.66 3.54
N ARG A 38 4.08 5.65 4.35
CA ARG A 38 4.33 5.65 5.79
C ARG A 38 5.81 5.45 6.12
N ARG A 39 6.35 6.34 6.97
CA ARG A 39 7.69 6.20 7.56
C ARG A 39 7.78 4.98 8.48
N GLN A 40 8.85 4.21 8.36
CA GLN A 40 9.00 2.94 9.08
C GLN A 40 10.30 2.92 9.89
N ARG A 41 10.23 2.51 11.17
CA ARG A 41 11.41 2.37 12.04
C ARG A 41 12.45 1.40 11.46
N ALA A 42 11.99 0.31 10.86
CA ALA A 42 12.84 -0.67 10.17
C ALA A 42 13.62 -0.07 8.98
N LEU A 43 13.20 1.09 8.49
CA LEU A 43 13.84 1.87 7.44
C LEU A 43 14.52 3.14 7.98
N LYS A 44 14.95 3.13 9.24
CA LYS A 44 15.58 4.29 9.91
C LYS A 44 14.70 5.55 9.83
N GLY A 45 13.38 5.38 9.87
CA GLY A 45 12.42 6.48 9.78
C GLY A 45 12.07 6.93 8.37
N LEU A 46 12.60 6.30 7.31
CA LEU A 46 12.20 6.55 5.93
C LEU A 46 10.94 5.76 5.56
N SER A 47 10.21 6.24 4.56
CA SER A 47 9.15 5.44 3.92
C SER A 47 9.73 4.55 2.81
N PRO A 48 9.06 3.43 2.45
CA PRO A 48 9.47 2.62 1.31
C PRO A 48 9.63 3.43 0.02
N GLU A 49 8.73 4.39 -0.23
CA GLU A 49 8.81 5.26 -1.40
C GLU A 49 10.06 6.16 -1.37
N MET A 50 10.41 6.74 -0.20
CA MET A 50 11.63 7.54 -0.06
C MET A 50 12.88 6.71 -0.34
N VAL A 51 12.93 5.46 0.15
CA VAL A 51 14.04 4.53 -0.11
C VAL A 51 14.15 4.21 -1.60
N LEU A 52 13.03 3.98 -2.27
CA LEU A 52 13.00 3.75 -3.72
C LEU A 52 13.53 4.97 -4.48
N ARG A 53 13.02 6.17 -4.17
CA ARG A 53 13.44 7.44 -4.82
C ARG A 53 14.93 7.70 -4.62
N GLN A 54 15.47 7.48 -3.41
CA GLN A 54 16.90 7.58 -3.15
C GLN A 54 17.68 6.58 -4.02
N ARG A 55 17.28 5.31 -4.05
CA ARG A 55 17.94 4.28 -4.86
C ARG A 55 17.95 4.61 -6.34
N LEU A 56 16.84 5.11 -6.88
CA LEU A 56 16.74 5.53 -8.28
C LEU A 56 17.61 6.75 -8.59
N LYS A 57 17.78 7.67 -7.64
CA LYS A 57 18.72 8.80 -7.78
C LYS A 57 20.17 8.31 -7.92
N TYR A 58 20.58 7.30 -7.15
CA TYR A 58 21.93 6.73 -7.24
C TYR A 58 22.13 5.76 -8.41
N LYS A 59 21.07 5.07 -8.85
CA LYS A 59 21.10 4.09 -9.92
C LYS A 59 19.92 4.29 -10.89
N PRO A 60 19.98 5.31 -11.76
CA PRO A 60 18.87 5.65 -12.66
C PRO A 60 18.56 4.54 -13.66
N ALA A 61 19.53 3.70 -14.03
CA ALA A 61 19.33 2.53 -14.90
C ALA A 61 18.35 1.49 -14.35
N LEU A 62 18.01 1.54 -13.05
CA LEU A 62 17.00 0.67 -12.43
C LEU A 62 15.57 1.21 -12.59
N ALA A 63 15.40 2.43 -13.11
CA ALA A 63 14.08 3.01 -13.33
C ALA A 63 13.34 2.23 -14.43
N ARG A 64 12.11 1.81 -14.14
CA ARG A 64 11.23 1.21 -15.14
C ARG A 64 10.48 2.31 -15.89
N ALA A 65 10.49 2.25 -17.22
CA ALA A 65 9.82 3.19 -18.12
C ALA A 65 8.29 3.28 -17.89
N THR A 66 7.66 2.20 -17.42
CA THR A 66 6.20 2.08 -17.27
C THR A 66 5.75 2.01 -15.80
N THR A 67 6.39 2.79 -14.92
CA THR A 67 5.96 2.83 -13.52
C THR A 67 4.57 3.46 -13.42
N LYS A 68 3.52 2.65 -13.21
CA LYS A 68 2.16 3.15 -12.97
C LYS A 68 2.19 4.04 -11.73
N LYS A 69 1.74 5.29 -11.88
CA LYS A 69 1.49 6.16 -10.74
C LYS A 69 0.37 5.55 -9.89
N ALA A 70 0.55 5.59 -8.57
CA ALA A 70 -0.52 5.22 -7.67
C ALA A 70 -1.67 6.24 -7.81
N ASP A 71 -2.91 5.75 -7.79
CA ASP A 71 -4.10 6.60 -7.78
C ASP A 71 -4.15 7.35 -6.43
N PRO A 72 -4.14 8.69 -6.41
CA PRO A 72 -4.17 9.46 -5.19
C PRO A 72 -5.47 9.29 -4.40
N THR A 73 -6.56 8.87 -5.04
CA THR A 73 -7.87 8.65 -4.40
C THR A 73 -8.02 7.26 -3.80
N ALA A 74 -7.09 6.35 -4.09
CA ALA A 74 -7.19 4.95 -3.66
C ALA A 74 -7.25 4.80 -2.14
N LEU A 75 -6.58 5.68 -1.37
CA LEU A 75 -6.65 5.64 0.08
C LEU A 75 -8.05 6.02 0.59
N ASP A 76 -8.65 7.07 0.05
CA ASP A 76 -10.00 7.51 0.43
C ASP A 76 -11.04 6.42 0.13
N GLN A 77 -10.95 5.80 -1.05
CA GLN A 77 -11.82 4.68 -1.43
C GLN A 77 -11.64 3.47 -0.51
N ALA A 78 -10.40 3.12 -0.15
CA ALA A 78 -10.13 2.03 0.77
C ALA A 78 -10.68 2.29 2.18
N LEU A 79 -10.59 3.53 2.68
CA LEU A 79 -11.17 3.90 3.97
C LEU A 79 -12.71 3.76 3.96
N LYS A 80 -13.38 4.14 2.86
CA LYS A 80 -14.84 3.94 2.70
C LYS A 80 -15.22 2.47 2.71
N VAL A 81 -14.49 1.63 1.99
CA VAL A 81 -14.72 0.17 1.98
C VAL A 81 -14.51 -0.43 3.38
N ALA A 82 -13.42 -0.06 4.06
CA ALA A 82 -13.13 -0.53 5.40
C ALA A 82 -14.20 -0.08 6.43
N ALA A 83 -14.73 1.14 6.29
CA ALA A 83 -15.82 1.62 7.13
C ALA A 83 -17.09 0.80 6.92
N ARG A 84 -17.50 0.60 5.67
CA ARG A 84 -18.67 -0.23 5.32
C ARG A 84 -18.53 -1.68 5.82
N ALA A 85 -17.35 -2.26 5.73
CA ALA A 85 -17.08 -3.61 6.21
C ALA A 85 -17.27 -3.77 7.74
N LYS A 86 -17.04 -2.69 8.51
CA LYS A 86 -17.29 -2.67 9.96
C LYS A 86 -18.77 -2.57 10.32
N GLU A 87 -19.60 -1.98 9.47
CA GLU A 87 -21.04 -1.86 9.73
C GLU A 87 -21.78 -3.20 9.63
N VAL A 88 -21.14 -4.22 9.04
CA VAL A 88 -21.73 -5.55 8.77
C VAL A 88 -21.04 -6.71 9.50
N SER A 89 -20.02 -6.45 10.32
CA SER A 89 -19.34 -7.44 11.20
C SER A 89 -19.72 -7.22 12.66
#